data_AF-A0A239DQ78-F1
#
_entry.id   AF-A0A239DQ78-F1
#
_cell.length_a   1.000
_cell.length_b   1.000
_cell.length_c   1.000
_cell.angle_alpha   90.00
_cell.angle_beta   90.00
_cell.angle_gamma   90.00
#
_symmetry.space_group_name_H-M   'P 1'
#
loop_
_entity.id
_entity.type
_entity.pdbx_description
1 polymer ?
#
loop_
_entity_poly.entity_id
_entity_poly.type
_entity_poly.pdbx_seq_one_letter_code
_entity_poly.pdbx_strand_id
1 'polypeptide(L)'
;MKRQDESADQELEMFFAELKHQDSEIAIPPYKKRTPSRIWKLLPLGIAASVLLGFWIWNHEEKEEPLYQDLIIISLEEGENQEQKFVIEQAASMDVWESPTASLLDTY
;
A
#
# COMPACT_ATOMS: atom_id res chain seq x y z
N MET A 1 -72.52 -29.36 -8.91
CA MET A 1 -71.26 -28.73 -9.34
C MET A 1 -70.00 -29.41 -8.79
N LYS A 2 -70.04 -30.68 -8.31
CA LYS A 2 -68.86 -31.37 -7.73
C LYS A 2 -68.11 -32.35 -8.66
N ARG A 3 -68.73 -32.77 -9.77
CA ARG A 3 -68.14 -33.79 -10.66
C ARG A 3 -67.16 -33.23 -11.70
N GLN A 4 -67.16 -31.92 -11.92
CA GLN A 4 -66.26 -31.27 -12.88
C GLN A 4 -64.87 -31.06 -12.30
N ASP A 5 -64.78 -30.81 -10.99
CA ASP A 5 -63.50 -30.69 -10.28
C ASP A 5 -62.77 -32.04 -10.20
N GLU A 6 -63.48 -33.14 -9.93
CA GLU A 6 -62.89 -34.49 -9.87
C GLU A 6 -62.27 -34.93 -11.20
N SER A 7 -62.89 -34.61 -12.35
CA SER A 7 -62.33 -34.92 -13.66
C SER A 7 -61.10 -34.08 -14.00
N ALA A 8 -61.08 -32.80 -13.60
CA ALA A 8 -59.95 -31.91 -13.83
C ALA A 8 -58.75 -32.31 -12.96
N ASP A 9 -59.00 -32.73 -11.71
CA ASP A 9 -57.96 -33.23 -10.81
C ASP A 9 -57.33 -34.53 -11.35
N GLN A 10 -58.14 -35.42 -11.91
CA GLN A 10 -57.65 -36.67 -12.50
C GLN A 10 -56.82 -36.43 -13.78
N GLU A 11 -57.22 -35.46 -14.61
CA GLU A 11 -56.44 -35.04 -15.79
C GLU A 11 -55.08 -34.44 -15.38
N LEU A 12 -55.06 -33.64 -14.32
CA LEU A 12 -53.83 -33.07 -13.77
C LEU A 12 -52.91 -34.14 -13.18
N GLU A 13 -53.44 -35.11 -12.46
CA GLU A 13 -52.64 -36.24 -11.94
C GLU A 13 -51.98 -37.03 -13.07
N MET A 14 -52.70 -37.32 -14.16
CA MET A 14 -52.14 -37.99 -15.33
C MET A 14 -51.06 -37.14 -16.02
N PHE A 15 -51.27 -35.83 -16.13
CA PHE A 15 -50.30 -34.90 -16.70
C PHE A 15 -48.99 -34.88 -15.90
N PHE A 16 -49.06 -34.82 -14.57
CA PHE A 16 -47.86 -34.84 -13.72
C PHE A 16 -47.20 -36.24 -13.66
N ALA A 17 -47.98 -37.32 -13.78
CA ALA A 17 -47.44 -38.67 -13.87
C ALA A 17 -46.60 -38.87 -15.14
N GLU A 18 -47.08 -38.38 -16.28
CA GLU A 18 -46.36 -38.42 -17.56
C GLU A 18 -45.08 -37.59 -17.51
N LEU A 19 -45.15 -36.35 -16.99
CA LEU A 19 -43.98 -35.50 -16.81
C LEU A 19 -42.91 -36.14 -15.90
N LYS A 20 -43.35 -36.78 -14.82
CA LYS A 20 -42.45 -37.47 -13.89
C LYS A 20 -41.79 -38.70 -14.53
N HIS A 21 -42.51 -39.42 -15.39
CA HIS A 21 -41.95 -40.52 -16.15
C HIS A 21 -40.84 -40.02 -17.09
N GLN A 22 -41.09 -38.93 -17.82
CA GLN A 22 -40.12 -38.31 -18.72
C GLN A 22 -38.87 -37.80 -17.97
N ASP A 23 -39.06 -37.16 -16.80
CA ASP A 23 -37.95 -36.67 -15.97
C ASP A 23 -37.09 -37.82 -15.40
N SER A 24 -37.70 -38.99 -15.16
CA SER A 24 -36.99 -40.16 -14.63
C SER A 24 -36.01 -40.81 -15.62
N GLU A 25 -36.21 -40.61 -16.92
CA GLU A 25 -35.30 -41.08 -17.98
C GLU A 25 -34.10 -40.16 -18.18
N ILE A 26 -34.15 -38.93 -17.65
CA ILE A 26 -33.08 -37.96 -17.77
C ILE A 26 -32.01 -38.26 -16.72
N ALA A 27 -30.83 -38.70 -17.18
CA ALA A 27 -29.69 -38.91 -16.29
C ALA A 27 -29.25 -37.56 -15.68
N ILE A 28 -29.34 -37.44 -14.36
CA ILE A 28 -28.85 -36.27 -13.62
C ILE A 28 -27.33 -36.20 -13.80
N PRO A 29 -26.78 -35.09 -14.35
CA PRO A 29 -25.34 -34.98 -14.54
C PRO A 29 -24.62 -34.99 -13.18
N PRO A 30 -23.46 -35.66 -13.08
CA PRO A 30 -22.72 -35.72 -11.83
C PRO A 30 -22.25 -34.32 -11.43
N TYR A 31 -22.49 -33.96 -10.17
CA TYR A 31 -22.00 -32.70 -9.61
C TYR A 31 -20.47 -32.66 -9.65
N LYS A 32 -19.92 -31.68 -10.39
CA LYS A 32 -18.48 -31.46 -10.47
C LYS A 32 -18.00 -30.71 -9.21
N LYS A 33 -17.53 -31.45 -8.20
CA LYS A 33 -16.82 -30.87 -7.04
C LYS A 33 -15.62 -30.05 -7.54
N ARG A 34 -15.62 -28.74 -7.28
CA ARG A 34 -14.46 -27.89 -7.55
C ARG A 34 -13.35 -28.26 -6.57
N THR A 35 -12.24 -28.76 -7.09
CA THR A 35 -11.02 -28.94 -6.29
C THR A 35 -10.43 -27.56 -5.98
N PRO A 36 -10.00 -27.29 -4.73
CA PRO A 36 -9.37 -26.03 -4.40
C PRO A 36 -8.14 -25.84 -5.29
N SER A 37 -8.07 -24.67 -5.94
CA SER A 37 -6.97 -24.33 -6.83
C SER A 37 -5.65 -24.30 -6.07
N ARG A 38 -4.56 -24.70 -6.74
CA ARG A 38 -3.19 -24.61 -6.21
C ARG A 38 -2.82 -23.19 -5.75
N ILE A 39 -3.51 -22.18 -6.29
CA ILE A 39 -3.39 -20.76 -5.95
C ILE A 39 -3.70 -20.50 -4.46
N TRP A 40 -4.63 -21.25 -3.85
CA TRP A 40 -4.93 -21.11 -2.42
C TRP A 40 -3.74 -21.46 -1.52
N LYS A 41 -2.82 -22.30 -1.99
CA LYS A 41 -1.57 -22.60 -1.27
C LYS A 41 -0.53 -21.49 -1.38
N LEU A 42 -0.65 -20.63 -2.40
CA LEU A 42 0.26 -19.51 -2.65
C LEU A 42 -0.22 -18.20 -2.02
N LEU A 43 -1.50 -18.11 -1.65
CA LEU A 43 -2.09 -16.96 -0.96
C LEU A 43 -1.29 -16.52 0.30
N PRO A 44 -0.90 -17.41 1.24
CA PRO A 44 -0.15 -16.99 2.42
C PRO A 44 1.25 -16.46 2.06
N LEU A 45 1.87 -16.98 1.00
CA LEU A 45 3.18 -16.53 0.54
C LEU A 45 3.10 -15.10 -0.02
N GLY A 46 2.04 -14.79 -0.78
CA GLY A 46 1.78 -13.43 -1.26
C GLY A 46 1.58 -12.43 -0.12
N ILE A 47 0.78 -12.80 0.89
CA ILE A 47 0.54 -11.93 2.06
C ILE A 47 1.84 -11.64 2.81
N ALA A 48 2.66 -12.66 3.07
CA ALA A 48 3.93 -12.49 3.76
C ALA A 48 4.89 -11.56 2.99
N ALA A 49 4.97 -11.71 1.66
CA ALA A 49 5.80 -10.86 0.81
C ALA A 49 5.33 -9.39 0.84
N SER A 50 4.02 -9.15 0.79
CA SER A 50 3.46 -7.80 0.87
C SER A 50 3.73 -7.14 2.23
N VAL A 51 3.61 -7.88 3.33
CA VAL A 51 3.90 -7.36 4.68
C VAL A 51 5.38 -7.02 4.83
N LEU A 52 6.28 -7.88 4.34
CA LEU A 52 7.72 -7.63 4.36
C LEU A 52 8.10 -6.38 3.56
N LEU A 53 7.54 -6.23 2.35
CA LEU A 53 7.78 -5.04 1.52
C LEU A 53 7.26 -3.76 2.17
N GLY A 54 6.05 -3.80 2.73
CA GLY A 54 5.47 -2.66 3.45
C GLY A 54 6.32 -2.26 4.66
N PHE A 55 6.78 -3.23 5.43
CA PHE A 55 7.66 -2.97 6.57
C PHE A 55 9.02 -2.41 6.13
N TRP A 56 9.59 -2.92 5.03
CA TRP A 56 10.88 -2.44 4.54
C TRP A 56 10.80 -0.99 4.05
N ILE A 57 9.76 -0.63 3.29
CA ILE A 57 9.53 0.75 2.83
C ILE A 57 9.35 1.70 4.02
N TRP A 58 8.56 1.30 5.02
CA TRP A 58 8.32 2.11 6.21
C TRP A 58 9.61 2.40 7.01
N ASN A 59 10.51 1.43 7.12
CA ASN A 59 11.78 1.62 7.83
C ASN A 59 12.87 2.27 6.96
N HIS A 60 12.61 2.48 5.68
CA HIS A 60 13.51 3.16 4.76
C HIS A 60 13.10 4.61 4.51
N GLU A 61 12.25 5.17 5.39
CA GLU A 61 12.07 6.61 5.45
C GLU A 61 13.46 7.22 5.66
N GLU A 62 13.94 7.95 4.64
CA GLU A 62 15.13 8.78 4.76
C GLU A 62 14.87 9.66 5.97
N LYS A 63 15.70 9.51 7.01
CA LYS A 63 15.68 10.45 8.11
C LYS A 63 15.91 11.82 7.47
N GLU A 64 14.90 12.68 7.50
CA GLU A 64 15.10 14.08 7.19
C GLU A 64 16.17 14.56 8.16
N GLU A 65 17.41 14.64 7.70
CA GLU A 65 18.45 15.28 8.46
C GLU A 65 17.99 16.73 8.64
N PRO A 66 17.87 17.22 9.89
CA PRO A 66 17.42 18.57 10.11
C PRO A 66 18.39 19.51 9.36
N LEU A 67 17.82 20.32 8.46
CA LEU A 67 18.51 21.35 7.67
C LEU A 67 19.21 22.41 8.54
N TYR A 68 18.94 22.40 9.85
CA TYR A 68 19.63 23.18 10.86
C TYR A 68 21.01 22.57 11.14
N GLN A 69 21.88 22.66 10.13
CA GLN A 69 23.31 22.53 10.34
C GLN A 69 23.74 23.80 11.08
N ASP A 70 23.99 23.69 12.38
CA ASP A 70 24.62 24.75 13.17
C ASP A 70 25.96 25.10 12.50
N LEU A 71 26.01 26.22 11.79
CA LEU A 71 27.22 26.69 11.11
C LEU A 71 28.07 27.44 12.12
N ILE A 72 29.34 27.08 12.17
CA ILE A 72 30.34 27.81 12.93
C ILE A 72 31.02 28.78 11.97
N ILE A 73 30.74 30.07 12.12
CA ILE A 73 31.39 31.13 11.35
C ILE A 73 32.63 31.58 12.14
N ILE A 74 33.79 31.53 11.49
CA ILE A 74 35.06 32.01 12.07
C ILE A 74 35.52 33.19 11.23
N SER A 75 35.40 34.41 11.76
CA SER A 75 35.86 35.64 11.12
C SER A 75 37.15 36.16 11.78
N LEU A 76 37.96 36.86 10.98
CA LEU A 76 39.14 37.57 11.44
C LEU A 76 38.86 39.06 11.35
N GLU A 77 38.77 39.73 12.50
CA GLU A 77 38.49 41.16 12.58
C GLU A 77 39.71 41.92 13.09
N GLU A 78 39.98 43.09 12.51
CA GLU A 78 41.04 43.99 12.97
C GLU A 78 40.49 44.92 14.06
N GLY A 79 41.01 44.78 15.27
CA GLY A 79 40.64 45.62 16.41
C GLY A 79 41.22 47.02 16.34
N GLU A 80 40.75 47.90 17.23
CA GLU A 80 41.07 49.34 17.29
C GLU A 80 42.59 49.67 17.33
N ASN A 81 43.43 48.72 17.75
CA ASN A 81 44.88 48.84 17.84
C ASN A 81 45.66 48.04 16.77
N GLN A 82 45.04 47.71 15.62
CA GLN A 82 45.64 46.85 14.58
C GLN A 82 45.95 45.42 15.07
N GLU A 83 45.26 44.97 16.11
CA GLU A 83 45.36 43.60 16.62
C GLU A 83 44.32 42.73 15.93
N GLN A 84 44.76 41.64 15.31
CA GLN A 84 43.88 40.66 14.69
C GLN A 84 43.21 39.79 15.76
N LYS A 85 41.88 39.66 15.70
CA LYS A 85 41.08 38.84 16.63
C LYS A 85 40.20 37.87 15.86
N PHE A 86 40.12 36.64 16.36
CA PHE A 86 39.18 35.65 15.85
C PHE A 86 37.84 35.81 16.56
N VAL A 87 36.77 35.96 15.79
CA VAL A 87 35.39 35.96 16.29
C VAL A 87 34.72 34.67 15.81
N ILE A 88 34.09 33.95 16.74
CA ILE A 88 33.45 32.66 16.47
C ILE A 88 31.97 32.79 16.80
N GLU A 89 31.12 32.64 15.79
CA GLU A 89 29.68 32.76 15.90
C GLU A 89 29.00 31.47 15.48
N GLN A 90 27.90 31.11 16.17
CA GLN A 90 27.03 30.01 15.79
C GLN A 90 25.81 30.60 15.10
N ALA A 91 25.60 30.25 13.83
CA ALA A 91 24.48 30.73 13.03
C ALA A 91 23.74 29.54 12.41
N ALA A 92 22.42 29.68 12.24
CA ALA A 92 21.66 28.69 11.50
C ALA A 92 21.87 28.87 9.99
N SER A 93 21.80 27.78 9.23
CA SER A 93 21.92 27.79 7.76
C SER A 93 20.93 28.70 7.04
N MET A 94 19.79 29.00 7.68
CA MET A 94 18.80 29.93 7.16
C MET A 94 19.17 31.40 7.33
N ASP A 95 20.10 31.72 8.24
CA ASP A 95 20.46 33.10 8.57
C ASP A 95 21.63 33.63 7.72
N VAL A 96 22.34 32.73 7.01
CA VAL A 96 23.54 33.05 6.23
C VAL A 96 23.21 32.99 4.73
N TRP A 97 23.13 34.15 4.08
CA TRP A 97 22.88 34.28 2.64
C TRP A 97 24.14 34.17 1.77
N GLU A 98 25.32 34.13 2.38
CA GLU A 98 26.60 34.06 1.68
C GLU A 98 27.16 32.63 1.65
N SER A 99 27.89 32.30 0.58
CA SER A 99 28.52 30.99 0.45
C SER A 99 29.56 30.77 1.55
N PRO A 100 29.60 29.59 2.23
CA PRO A 100 30.59 29.28 3.25
C PRO A 100 32.05 29.41 2.78
N THR A 101 32.28 29.39 1.47
CA THR A 101 33.60 29.47 0.84
C THR A 101 33.99 30.89 0.45
N ALA A 102 33.12 31.89 0.61
CA ALA A 102 33.36 33.26 0.15
C ALA A 102 34.61 33.88 0.80
N SER A 103 34.84 33.62 2.09
CA SER A 103 36.03 34.11 2.81
C SER A 103 37.33 33.45 2.37
N LEU A 104 37.30 32.25 1.77
CA LEU A 104 38.51 31.54 1.30
C LEU A 104 38.99 32.00 -0.08
N LEU A 105 38.17 32.78 -0.79
CA LEU A 105 38.44 33.22 -2.16
C LEU A 105 39.06 34.63 -2.23
N ASP A 106 39.27 35.29 -1.09
CA ASP A 106 39.93 36.58 -1.05
C ASP A 106 41.46 36.41 -1.15
N THR A 107 41.90 35.98 -2.34
CA THR A 107 43.29 36.05 -2.77
C THR A 107 43.51 37.40 -3.45
N TYR A 108 44.20 38.30 -2.74
CA TYR A 108 44.83 39.50 -3.30
C TYR A 108 45.75 39.19 -4.50
#